data_AF-A0A962SPR8-F1
#
_entry.id   AF-A0A962SPR8-F1
#
_cell.length_a   1.000
_cell.length_b   1.000
_cell.length_c   1.000
_cell.angle_alpha   90.00
_cell.angle_beta   90.00
_cell.angle_gamma   90.00
#
_symmetry.space_group_name_H-M   'P 1'
#
loop_
_entity.id
_entity.type
_entity.pdbx_description
1 polymer ?
#
loop_
_entity_poly.entity_id
_entity_poly.type
_entity_poly.pdbx_seq_one_letter_code
_entity_poly.pdbx_strand_id
1 'polypeptide(L)'
;MNRSKTDNRTGQYNQQTGHVRRFNTGVKWLAGTAAGLLIAAFVWLPRENQAGAPEITVYKSPTCGCCSKWVDHMEKAGFKVVSHDRQDMNQIKAEHGVDYALRSCHTALVDGYVIEGHVPAADIRRLLQERPAMDGLAVPGMPAGSPGMEGRYAEPYDVIAFTKGKKSSVFEKH
;
A
#
# COMPACT_ATOMS: atom_id res chain seq x y z
N MET A 1 -30.12 17.73 36.69
CA MET A 1 -30.03 18.44 37.99
C MET A 1 -31.43 18.54 38.59
N ASN A 2 -31.74 18.44 39.89
CA ASN A 2 -31.11 17.94 41.11
C ASN A 2 -32.21 18.04 42.20
N ARG A 3 -32.01 17.37 43.35
CA ARG A 3 -32.77 17.42 44.65
C ARG A 3 -33.95 16.45 44.80
N SER A 4 -34.01 15.48 45.72
CA SER A 4 -33.51 15.22 47.10
C SER A 4 -34.67 15.26 48.12
N LYS A 5 -34.84 14.15 48.87
CA LYS A 5 -35.18 13.99 50.30
C LYS A 5 -35.99 12.68 50.50
N THR A 6 -35.37 11.61 51.02
CA THR A 6 -35.27 11.18 52.44
C THR A 6 -36.62 10.86 53.09
N ASP A 7 -36.85 9.60 53.46
CA ASP A 7 -37.12 9.20 54.85
C ASP A 7 -36.81 7.71 55.06
N ASN A 8 -36.46 7.41 56.30
CA ASN A 8 -35.90 6.23 56.93
C ASN A 8 -36.95 5.67 57.92
N ARG A 9 -36.86 4.37 58.30
CA ARG A 9 -37.38 3.71 59.54
C ARG A 9 -37.67 2.23 59.25
N THR A 10 -36.80 1.29 59.63
CA THR A 10 -36.66 0.60 60.94
C THR A 10 -37.76 -0.40 61.30
N GLY A 11 -37.35 -1.64 61.56
CA GLY A 11 -38.12 -2.72 62.21
C GLY A 11 -37.61 -4.10 61.75
N GLN A 12 -36.49 -4.61 62.25
CA GLN A 12 -36.40 -5.53 63.41
C GLN A 12 -37.54 -6.56 63.49
N TYR A 13 -37.24 -7.86 63.28
CA TYR A 13 -37.31 -8.84 64.36
C TYR A 13 -36.65 -10.18 63.99
N ASN A 14 -35.83 -10.68 64.90
CA ASN A 14 -35.13 -11.97 64.89
C ASN A 14 -35.79 -12.85 65.98
N GLN A 15 -36.19 -14.08 65.66
CA GLN A 15 -36.63 -15.11 66.61
C GLN A 15 -35.91 -16.42 66.23
N GLN A 16 -34.92 -16.86 67.02
CA GLN A 16 -35.04 -17.91 68.05
C GLN A 16 -35.60 -19.24 67.49
N THR A 17 -34.82 -20.31 67.35
CA THR A 17 -34.46 -21.34 68.37
C THR A 17 -33.75 -22.47 67.57
N GLY A 18 -32.79 -23.28 68.00
CA GLY A 18 -32.67 -24.04 69.24
C GLY A 18 -32.57 -25.55 68.93
N HIS A 19 -31.32 -26.03 68.73
CA HIS A 19 -30.76 -27.33 69.17
C HIS A 19 -31.13 -28.71 68.55
N VAL A 20 -30.08 -29.31 67.95
CA VAL A 20 -29.58 -30.72 67.89
C VAL A 20 -30.46 -31.93 67.47
N ARG A 21 -29.97 -32.72 66.51
CA ARG A 21 -29.11 -33.91 66.72
C ARG A 21 -28.46 -34.41 65.41
N ARG A 22 -27.25 -34.96 65.58
CA ARG A 22 -26.30 -35.42 64.55
C ARG A 22 -26.74 -36.74 63.87
N PHE A 23 -26.49 -36.84 62.56
CA PHE A 23 -25.95 -38.06 61.95
C PHE A 23 -24.81 -37.67 61.01
N ASN A 24 -23.67 -38.30 61.24
CA ASN A 24 -22.40 -38.13 60.54
C ASN A 24 -22.24 -39.35 59.63
N THR A 25 -21.89 -39.16 58.35
CA THR A 25 -20.88 -39.95 57.64
C THR A 25 -20.74 -39.48 56.18
N GLY A 26 -19.60 -38.86 55.87
CA GLY A 26 -18.89 -39.16 54.63
C GLY A 26 -18.96 -38.13 53.49
N VAL A 27 -17.89 -37.31 53.37
CA VAL A 27 -16.99 -37.25 52.17
C VAL A 27 -17.65 -36.83 50.83
N LYS A 28 -17.20 -35.86 50.03
CA LYS A 28 -16.23 -34.75 50.06
C LYS A 28 -16.30 -34.09 48.66
N TRP A 29 -16.29 -32.74 48.60
CA TRP A 29 -15.93 -31.86 47.46
C TRP A 29 -16.85 -31.83 46.22
N LEU A 30 -17.01 -30.76 45.44
CA LEU A 30 -16.67 -29.31 45.50
C LEU A 30 -17.57 -28.64 44.45
N ALA A 31 -18.05 -27.43 44.73
CA ALA A 31 -18.69 -26.58 43.75
C ALA A 31 -17.75 -26.34 42.55
N GLY A 32 -18.24 -26.61 41.35
CA GLY A 32 -17.57 -26.29 40.09
C GLY A 32 -18.45 -25.35 39.28
N THR A 33 -18.05 -24.08 39.22
CA THR A 33 -18.60 -23.03 38.35
C THR A 33 -18.74 -23.52 36.92
N ALA A 34 -19.94 -23.41 36.33
CA ALA A 34 -20.11 -23.57 34.89
C ALA A 34 -19.39 -22.42 34.17
N ALA A 35 -18.17 -22.70 33.73
CA ALA A 35 -17.31 -21.79 33.00
C ALA A 35 -17.94 -21.46 31.63
N GLY A 36 -18.08 -20.17 31.33
CA GLY A 36 -18.51 -19.68 30.03
C GLY A 36 -17.53 -20.13 28.94
N LEU A 37 -18.06 -20.80 27.92
CA LEU A 37 -17.35 -21.11 26.69
C LEU A 37 -17.20 -19.83 25.85
N LEU A 38 -16.17 -19.03 26.14
CA LEU A 38 -15.65 -18.05 25.21
C LEU A 38 -14.87 -18.80 24.13
N ILE A 39 -15.54 -19.08 23.01
CA ILE A 39 -14.87 -19.53 21.79
C ILE A 39 -14.07 -18.32 21.29
N ALA A 40 -12.78 -18.27 21.61
CA ALA A 40 -11.85 -17.36 20.97
C ALA A 40 -11.74 -17.80 19.50
N ALA A 41 -12.54 -17.19 18.63
CA ALA A 41 -12.33 -17.27 17.19
C ALA A 41 -10.97 -16.64 16.89
N PHE A 42 -9.94 -17.47 16.76
CA PHE A 42 -8.68 -17.07 16.14
C PHE A 42 -8.98 -16.79 14.67
N VAL A 43 -9.41 -15.56 14.38
CA VAL A 43 -9.57 -15.08 13.01
C VAL A 43 -8.18 -15.06 12.42
N TRP A 44 -7.89 -16.03 11.55
CA TRP A 44 -6.72 -16.03 10.68
C TRP A 44 -6.94 -14.93 9.64
N LEU A 45 -6.74 -13.67 10.05
CA LEU A 45 -6.65 -12.59 9.07
C LEU A 45 -5.38 -12.86 8.26
N PRO A 46 -5.46 -12.97 6.92
CA PRO A 46 -4.25 -12.91 6.12
C PRO A 46 -3.55 -11.61 6.49
N ARG A 47 -2.32 -11.69 7.01
CA ARG A 47 -1.44 -10.54 6.97
C ARG A 47 -1.25 -10.26 5.48
N GLU A 48 -1.82 -9.16 5.01
CA GLU A 48 -1.33 -8.52 3.80
C GLU A 48 0.17 -8.35 4.05
N ASN A 49 0.97 -9.18 3.39
CA ASN A 49 2.39 -8.90 3.26
C ASN A 49 2.41 -7.54 2.59
N GLN A 50 2.63 -6.49 3.38
CA GLN A 50 3.18 -5.25 2.88
C GLN A 50 4.61 -5.56 2.43
N ALA A 51 4.72 -6.35 1.37
CA ALA A 51 5.88 -6.29 0.52
C ALA A 51 5.98 -4.81 0.15
N GLY A 52 7.02 -4.15 0.63
CA GLY A 52 7.24 -2.74 0.32
C GLY A 52 7.11 -2.54 -1.18
N ALA A 53 6.63 -1.37 -1.61
CA ALA A 53 6.51 -1.05 -3.03
C ALA A 53 7.83 -1.44 -3.73
N PRO A 54 7.74 -2.15 -4.88
CA PRO A 54 8.94 -2.68 -5.53
C PRO A 54 9.93 -1.55 -5.81
N GLU A 55 11.21 -1.86 -5.62
CA GLU A 55 12.27 -0.93 -5.92
C GLU A 55 12.24 -0.56 -7.40
N ILE A 56 12.35 0.74 -7.69
CA ILE A 56 12.45 1.27 -9.04
C ILE A 56 13.88 1.76 -9.29
N THR A 57 14.56 1.11 -10.23
CA THR A 57 15.91 1.49 -10.67
C THR A 57 15.80 2.48 -11.81
N VAL A 58 16.42 3.65 -11.71
CA VAL A 58 16.30 4.74 -12.69
C VAL A 58 17.66 5.05 -13.30
N TYR A 59 17.76 5.02 -14.62
CA TYR A 59 18.92 5.46 -15.37
C TYR A 59 18.64 6.83 -15.99
N LYS A 60 19.50 7.81 -15.70
CA LYS A 60 19.35 9.19 -16.21
C LYS A 60 20.71 9.81 -16.50
N SER A 61 20.73 10.89 -17.28
CA SER A 61 21.92 11.76 -17.35
C SER A 61 22.12 12.51 -16.02
N PRO A 62 23.38 12.69 -15.55
CA PRO A 62 23.67 13.41 -14.31
C PRO A 62 23.20 14.86 -14.33
N THR A 63 23.10 15.48 -15.51
CA THR A 63 22.71 16.89 -15.68
C THR A 63 21.22 17.07 -16.00
N CYS A 64 20.44 15.99 -16.01
CA CYS A 64 19.00 16.07 -16.33
C CYS A 64 18.17 16.50 -15.11
N GLY A 65 17.83 17.79 -15.04
CA GLY A 65 17.03 18.35 -13.95
C GLY A 65 15.62 17.78 -13.85
N CYS A 66 14.91 17.62 -14.97
CA CYS A 66 13.55 17.08 -14.98
C CYS A 66 13.50 15.60 -14.59
N CYS A 67 14.51 14.80 -14.98
CA CYS A 67 14.65 13.41 -14.54
C CYS A 67 14.78 13.31 -13.02
N SER A 68 15.52 14.25 -12.41
CA SER A 68 15.69 14.29 -10.94
C SER A 68 14.38 14.68 -10.24
N LYS A 69 13.62 15.63 -10.80
CA LYS A 69 12.27 15.93 -10.29
C LYS A 69 11.33 14.74 -10.41
N TRP A 70 11.38 13.99 -11.52
CA TRP A 70 10.54 12.80 -11.67
C TRP A 70 10.89 11.73 -10.61
N VAL A 71 12.18 11.56 -10.28
CA VAL A 71 12.61 10.73 -9.13
C VAL A 71 11.96 11.20 -7.83
N ASP A 72 11.96 12.50 -7.54
CA ASP A 72 11.29 13.05 -6.34
C ASP A 72 9.79 12.71 -6.32
N HIS A 73 9.12 12.70 -7.48
CA HIS A 73 7.72 12.30 -7.59
C HIS A 73 7.52 10.82 -7.26
N MET A 74 8.42 9.95 -7.71
CA MET A 74 8.36 8.52 -7.39
C MET A 74 8.59 8.26 -5.90
N GLU A 75 9.57 8.94 -5.29
CA GLU A 75 9.82 8.85 -3.85
C GLU A 75 8.62 9.34 -3.02
N LYS A 76 8.06 10.50 -3.36
CA LYS A 76 6.84 11.04 -2.72
C LYS A 76 5.63 10.12 -2.90
N ALA A 77 5.59 9.39 -4.01
CA ALA A 77 4.58 8.39 -4.29
C ALA A 77 4.80 7.08 -3.51
N GLY A 78 5.89 6.95 -2.73
CA GLY A 78 6.17 5.81 -1.87
C GLY A 78 6.99 4.69 -2.54
N PHE A 79 7.54 4.93 -3.74
CA PHE A 79 8.48 3.99 -4.34
C PHE A 79 9.86 4.12 -3.69
N LYS A 80 10.54 2.99 -3.52
CA LYS A 80 11.98 3.00 -3.20
C LYS A 80 12.76 3.21 -4.49
N VAL A 81 13.37 4.37 -4.66
CA VAL A 81 14.07 4.73 -5.90
C VAL A 81 15.58 4.53 -5.76
N VAL A 82 16.21 3.90 -6.75
CA VAL A 82 17.67 3.82 -6.89
C VAL A 82 18.05 4.46 -8.21
N SER A 83 18.78 5.58 -8.18
CA SER A 83 19.18 6.30 -9.39
C SER A 83 20.63 6.03 -9.77
N HIS A 84 20.87 5.83 -11.06
CA HIS A 84 22.18 5.68 -11.68
C HIS A 84 22.39 6.75 -12.75
N ASP A 85 23.43 7.55 -12.57
CA ASP A 85 23.85 8.53 -13.56
C ASP A 85 24.65 7.86 -14.68
N ARG A 86 24.24 8.12 -15.92
CA ARG A 86 24.74 7.43 -17.11
C ARG A 86 24.94 8.42 -18.25
N GLN A 87 26.03 8.23 -18.99
CA GLN A 87 26.32 9.00 -20.20
C GLN A 87 25.85 8.30 -21.47
N ASP A 88 25.59 6.99 -21.38
CA ASP A 88 25.26 6.07 -22.46
C ASP A 88 23.76 5.73 -22.53
N MET A 89 22.89 6.73 -22.29
CA MET A 89 21.44 6.52 -22.21
C MET A 89 20.82 5.87 -23.46
N ASN A 90 21.37 6.12 -24.65
CA ASN A 90 20.90 5.47 -25.88
C ASN A 90 21.14 3.96 -25.88
N GLN A 91 22.25 3.51 -25.28
CA GLN A 91 22.57 2.09 -25.15
C GLN A 91 21.59 1.43 -24.17
N ILE A 92 21.38 2.04 -22.99
CA ILE A 92 20.44 1.54 -21.98
C ILE A 92 19.04 1.36 -22.56
N LYS A 93 18.54 2.36 -23.29
CA LYS A 93 17.23 2.29 -23.96
C LYS A 93 17.15 1.13 -24.96
N ALA A 94 18.22 0.91 -25.73
CA ALA A 94 18.27 -0.19 -26.69
C ALA A 94 18.33 -1.56 -26.01
N GLU A 95 19.11 -1.70 -24.95
CA GLU A 95 19.23 -2.93 -24.13
C GLU A 95 17.88 -3.33 -23.55
N HIS A 96 17.07 -2.35 -23.13
CA HIS A 96 15.72 -2.55 -22.60
C HIS A 96 14.61 -2.54 -23.66
N GLY A 97 14.96 -2.57 -24.96
CA GLY A 97 13.98 -2.72 -26.03
C GLY A 97 13.07 -1.51 -26.26
N VAL A 98 13.49 -0.32 -25.85
CA VAL A 98 12.76 0.93 -26.08
C VAL A 98 13.03 1.42 -27.52
N ASP A 99 12.00 1.30 -28.35
CA ASP A 99 11.99 1.80 -29.72
C ASP A 99 12.21 3.31 -29.78
N TYR A 100 12.87 3.78 -30.85
CA TYR A 100 13.21 5.20 -31.03
C TYR A 100 12.02 6.15 -30.86
N ALA A 101 10.84 5.77 -31.35
CA ALA A 101 9.64 6.59 -31.28
C ALA A 101 9.08 6.74 -29.86
N LEU A 102 9.48 5.89 -28.92
CA LEU A 102 9.01 5.89 -27.53
C LEU A 102 9.99 6.58 -26.57
N ARG A 103 11.18 6.98 -27.05
CA ARG A 103 12.25 7.43 -26.18
C ARG A 103 11.98 8.78 -25.52
N SER A 104 12.50 8.90 -24.30
CA SER A 104 12.47 10.08 -23.46
C SER A 104 13.84 10.30 -22.78
N CYS A 105 13.91 11.16 -21.77
CA CYS A 105 15.13 11.61 -21.10
C CYS A 105 15.74 10.57 -20.13
N HIS A 106 14.93 9.66 -19.57
CA HIS A 106 15.37 8.63 -18.62
C HIS A 106 14.63 7.31 -18.85
N THR A 107 15.17 6.23 -18.29
CA THR A 107 14.58 4.88 -18.36
C THR A 107 14.65 4.27 -16.98
N ALA A 108 13.54 3.75 -16.49
CA ALA A 108 13.46 3.09 -15.21
C ALA A 108 12.99 1.63 -15.35
N LEU A 109 13.34 0.80 -14.39
CA LEU A 109 12.99 -0.61 -14.32
C LEU A 109 12.31 -0.88 -12.99
N VAL A 110 11.16 -1.55 -13.02
CA VAL A 110 10.41 -1.92 -11.82
C VAL A 110 9.69 -3.24 -12.05
N ASP A 111 10.00 -4.24 -11.23
CA ASP A 111 9.32 -5.54 -11.20
C ASP A 111 9.12 -6.21 -12.58
N GLY A 112 10.17 -6.16 -13.40
CA GLY A 112 10.19 -6.71 -14.76
C GLY A 112 9.70 -5.78 -15.86
N TYR A 113 9.13 -4.62 -15.53
CA TYR A 113 8.66 -3.63 -16.51
C TYR A 113 9.66 -2.52 -16.76
N VAL A 114 9.65 -2.00 -17.99
CA VAL A 114 10.37 -0.79 -18.40
C VAL A 114 9.45 0.42 -18.31
N ILE A 115 9.91 1.49 -17.68
CA ILE A 115 9.22 2.78 -17.58
C ILE A 115 10.07 3.82 -18.28
N GLU A 116 9.61 4.31 -19.43
CA GLU A 116 10.35 5.26 -20.26
C GLU A 116 9.77 6.67 -20.12
N GLY A 117 10.58 7.61 -19.63
CA GLY A 117 10.18 9.01 -19.50
C GLY A 117 9.23 9.30 -18.35
N HIS A 118 8.54 10.43 -18.47
CA HIS A 118 7.78 11.06 -17.40
C HIS A 118 6.41 10.39 -17.14
N VAL A 119 6.40 9.06 -16.95
CA VAL A 119 5.18 8.29 -16.66
C VAL A 119 4.68 8.61 -15.24
N PRO A 120 3.37 8.85 -15.03
CA PRO A 120 2.81 9.08 -13.71
C PRO A 120 2.86 7.87 -12.78
N ALA A 121 3.11 8.14 -11.48
CA ALA A 121 3.17 7.11 -10.44
C ALA A 121 1.86 6.30 -10.32
N ALA A 122 0.71 6.92 -10.63
CA ALA A 122 -0.58 6.24 -10.63
C ALA A 122 -0.66 5.16 -11.72
N ASP A 123 -0.12 5.45 -12.91
CA ASP A 123 -0.14 4.52 -14.04
C ASP A 123 0.86 3.37 -13.83
N ILE A 124 2.01 3.66 -13.22
CA ILE A 124 2.98 2.63 -12.78
C ILE A 124 2.34 1.73 -11.71
N ARG A 125 1.60 2.29 -10.76
CA ARG A 125 0.84 1.48 -9.78
C ARG A 125 -0.19 0.59 -10.46
N ARG A 126 -0.96 1.12 -11.41
CA ARG A 126 -1.94 0.33 -12.16
C ARG A 126 -1.27 -0.82 -12.91
N LEU A 127 -0.16 -0.54 -13.60
CA LEU A 127 0.66 -1.56 -14.26
C LEU A 127 1.08 -2.67 -13.28
N LEU A 128 1.61 -2.29 -12.12
CA LEU A 128 2.09 -3.23 -11.10
C LEU A 128 0.96 -3.97 -10.37
N GLN A 129 -0.27 -3.49 -10.41
CA GLN A 129 -1.44 -4.17 -9.86
C GLN A 129 -2.05 -5.14 -10.87
N GLU A 130 -2.23 -4.70 -12.11
CA GLU A 130 -2.91 -5.47 -13.16
C GLU A 130 -1.99 -6.53 -13.80
N ARG A 131 -0.67 -6.31 -13.78
CA ARG A 131 0.34 -7.18 -14.39
C ARG A 131 0.01 -7.60 -15.83
N PRO A 132 -0.38 -6.67 -16.73
CA PRO A 132 -0.71 -7.03 -18.09
C PRO A 132 0.53 -7.56 -18.84
N ALA A 133 0.28 -8.35 -19.88
CA ALA A 133 1.31 -8.90 -20.76
C ALA A 133 1.86 -7.82 -21.70
N MET A 134 2.81 -7.03 -21.21
CA MET A 134 3.55 -6.00 -21.94
C MET A 134 4.95 -5.85 -21.37
N ASP A 135 5.85 -5.15 -22.08
CA ASP A 135 7.21 -4.92 -21.59
C ASP A 135 7.32 -3.63 -20.78
N GLY A 136 6.44 -2.65 -21.03
CA GLY A 136 6.56 -1.37 -20.34
C GLY A 136 5.56 -0.29 -20.72
N LEU A 137 5.70 0.84 -20.04
CA LEU A 137 5.00 2.09 -20.30
C LEU A 137 6.00 3.17 -20.73
N ALA A 138 5.59 4.05 -21.63
CA ALA A 138 6.38 5.18 -22.08
C ALA A 138 5.56 6.47 -22.13
N VAL A 139 6.16 7.59 -21.72
CA VAL A 139 5.74 8.94 -22.13
C VAL A 139 6.81 9.45 -23.09
N PRO A 140 6.59 9.37 -24.42
CA PRO A 140 7.59 9.78 -25.40
C PRO A 140 7.89 11.29 -25.33
N GLY A 141 9.15 11.66 -25.62
CA GLY A 141 9.56 13.07 -25.55
C GLY A 141 9.66 13.60 -24.12
N MET A 142 9.25 14.84 -23.89
CA MET A 142 9.22 15.47 -22.56
C MET A 142 8.04 16.45 -22.45
N PRO A 143 6.79 15.94 -22.35
CA PRO A 143 5.61 16.81 -22.38
C PRO A 143 5.53 17.74 -21.18
N ALA A 144 5.27 19.03 -21.42
CA ALA A 144 5.05 19.99 -20.33
C ALA A 144 3.85 19.59 -19.46
N GLY A 145 4.01 19.63 -18.14
CA GLY A 145 2.96 19.22 -17.19
C GLY A 145 2.98 17.74 -16.80
N SER A 146 3.75 16.89 -17.49
CA SER A 146 4.05 15.53 -17.00
C SER A 146 4.90 15.58 -15.71
N PRO A 147 4.92 14.54 -14.86
CA PRO A 147 5.62 14.55 -13.59
C PRO A 147 7.11 14.87 -13.71
N GLY A 148 7.60 15.90 -13.04
CA GLY A 148 8.97 16.43 -13.19
C GLY A 148 9.17 17.42 -14.35
N MET A 149 8.16 17.62 -15.19
CA MET A 149 8.06 18.62 -16.26
C MET A 149 6.99 19.68 -15.96
N GLU A 150 6.57 19.82 -14.70
CA GLU A 150 5.55 20.81 -14.30
C GLU A 150 6.04 22.24 -14.53
N GLY A 151 5.10 23.09 -14.92
CA GLY A 151 5.34 24.51 -15.16
C GLY A 151 4.03 25.28 -15.22
N ARG A 152 4.07 26.46 -15.84
CA ARG A 152 2.87 27.32 -15.98
C ARG A 152 1.79 26.69 -16.87
N TYR A 153 2.20 25.84 -17.81
CA TYR A 153 1.33 25.23 -18.81
C TYR A 153 1.50 23.72 -18.77
N ALA A 154 0.41 23.01 -19.08
CA ALA A 154 0.41 21.57 -19.30
C ALA A 154 -0.06 21.30 -20.72
N GLU A 155 0.61 20.38 -21.41
CA GLU A 155 0.18 19.84 -22.69
C GLU A 155 -0.46 18.45 -22.46
N PRO A 156 -1.50 18.08 -23.23
CA PRO A 156 -2.03 16.73 -23.19
C PRO A 156 -0.98 15.73 -23.66
N TYR A 157 -0.93 14.56 -23.02
CA TYR A 157 -0.02 13.49 -23.42
C TYR A 157 -0.61 12.11 -23.17
N ASP A 158 -0.16 11.14 -23.96
CA ASP A 158 -0.55 9.75 -23.81
C ASP A 158 0.58 8.99 -23.08
N VAL A 159 0.18 8.13 -22.15
CA VAL A 159 1.03 7.03 -21.68
C VAL A 159 0.84 5.86 -22.62
N ILE A 160 1.94 5.36 -23.18
CA ILE A 160 1.94 4.34 -24.22
C ILE A 160 2.39 3.01 -23.63
N ALA A 161 1.53 1.99 -23.71
CA ALA A 161 1.92 0.61 -23.47
C ALA A 161 2.67 0.04 -24.68
N PHE A 162 3.76 -0.68 -24.43
CA PHE A 162 4.56 -1.28 -25.50
C PHE A 162 5.05 -2.69 -25.18
N THR A 163 5.34 -3.43 -26.24
CA THR A 163 6.02 -4.72 -26.22
C THR A 163 7.00 -4.73 -27.39
N LYS A 164 8.25 -5.14 -27.15
CA LYS A 164 9.34 -5.12 -28.10
C LYS A 164 8.94 -5.81 -29.41
N GLY A 165 9.10 -5.10 -30.51
CA GLY A 165 8.76 -5.59 -31.85
C GLY A 165 7.27 -5.73 -32.15
N LYS A 166 6.38 -5.25 -31.27
CA LYS A 166 4.93 -5.19 -31.49
C LYS A 166 4.45 -3.75 -31.58
N LYS A 167 3.27 -3.56 -32.18
CA LYS A 167 2.61 -2.26 -32.21
C LYS A 167 2.25 -1.82 -30.79
N SER A 168 2.54 -0.56 -30.47
CA SER A 168 2.16 0.06 -29.21
C SER A 168 0.70 0.52 -29.19
N SER A 169 0.18 0.78 -27.99
CA SER A 169 -1.19 1.27 -27.78
C SER A 169 -1.22 2.29 -26.64
N VAL A 170 -2.22 3.17 -26.66
CA VAL A 170 -2.47 4.09 -25.54
C VAL A 170 -2.93 3.28 -24.32
N PHE A 171 -2.27 3.52 -23.19
CA PHE A 171 -2.59 2.98 -21.88
C PHE A 171 -3.47 3.97 -21.09
N GLU A 172 -3.10 5.25 -21.08
CA GLU A 172 -3.82 6.31 -20.36
C GLU A 172 -3.62 7.66 -21.08
N LYS A 173 -4.56 8.59 -20.89
CA LYS A 173 -4.45 9.96 -21.41
C LYS A 173 -4.44 10.97 -20.27
N HIS A 174 -3.57 11.97 -20.36
CA HIS A 174 -3.43 13.07 -19.40
C HIS A 174 -3.58 14.43 -20.08
#